data_AF-A0A382YQ07-F1
#
_entry.id   AF-A0A382YQ07-F1
#
_cell.length_a   1.000
_cell.length_b   1.000
_cell.length_c   1.000
_cell.angle_alpha   90.00
_cell.angle_beta   90.00
_cell.angle_gamma   90.00
#
_symmetry.space_group_name_H-M   'P 1'
#
loop_
_entity.id
_entity.type
_entity.pdbx_description
1 polymer ?
#
loop_
_entity_poly.entity_id
_entity_poly.type
_entity_poly.pdbx_seq_one_letter_code
_entity_poly.pdbx_strand_id
1 'polypeptide(L)'
;MKKDIIVGLGEIGKPILKLLSKRNIVVGFDLNHDLMDQIKFEKYKNLKTSFLHIAIPGTDNLIDNVLKLYKKFQPECIVIHSTIRPGTTEKLQKKIPIPVIYSATRGVHKRMIYDLKRYTKFFVISASAPRSKWASSRYVKVMKDCGIKTKKMSNPETLELAKIICDTSYLGWLVNYAQLSNMIAIEYGVD
;
A
#
# COMPACT_ATOMS: atom_id res chain seq x y z
N MET A 1 -13.26 -18.46 9.65
CA MET A 1 -12.17 -17.45 9.74
C MET A 1 -11.54 -17.23 8.37
N LYS A 2 -10.97 -16.05 8.11
CA LYS A 2 -10.23 -15.70 6.87
C LYS A 2 -8.87 -15.12 7.25
N LYS A 3 -7.92 -15.13 6.31
CA LYS A 3 -6.62 -14.48 6.46
C LYS A 3 -6.46 -13.30 5.51
N ASP A 4 -5.58 -12.37 5.85
CA ASP A 4 -5.02 -11.41 4.91
C ASP A 4 -3.60 -11.85 4.52
N ILE A 5 -3.15 -11.46 3.34
CA ILE A 5 -1.80 -11.74 2.84
C ILE A 5 -1.12 -10.42 2.50
N ILE A 6 0.11 -10.22 2.99
CA ILE A 6 0.98 -9.11 2.58
C ILE A 6 2.00 -9.62 1.58
N VAL A 7 1.98 -9.08 0.36
CA VAL A 7 2.92 -9.44 -0.71
C VAL A 7 4.00 -8.37 -0.82
N GLY A 8 5.26 -8.80 -0.71
CA GLY A 8 6.43 -7.93 -0.63
C GLY A 8 6.72 -7.54 0.82
N LEU A 9 7.76 -8.10 1.40
CA LEU A 9 8.17 -7.97 2.81
C LEU A 9 9.42 -7.09 2.96
N GLY A 10 9.47 -6.01 2.18
CA GLY A 10 10.45 -4.94 2.34
C GLY A 10 10.04 -3.91 3.42
N GLU A 11 10.55 -2.69 3.26
CA GLU A 11 10.36 -1.56 4.19
C GLU A 11 8.90 -1.16 4.42
N ILE A 12 8.01 -1.44 3.45
CA ILE A 12 6.58 -1.12 3.56
C ILE A 12 5.77 -2.32 4.06
N GLY A 13 5.98 -3.49 3.48
CA GLY A 13 5.17 -4.66 3.80
C GLY A 13 5.41 -5.22 5.19
N LYS A 14 6.65 -5.27 5.68
CA LYS A 14 6.96 -5.74 7.05
C LYS A 14 6.20 -4.95 8.13
N PRO A 15 6.24 -3.60 8.14
CA PRO A 15 5.43 -2.80 9.06
C PRO A 15 3.92 -3.06 8.97
N ILE A 16 3.37 -3.19 7.75
CA ILE A 16 1.94 -3.46 7.55
C ILE A 16 1.58 -4.85 8.09
N LEU A 17 2.38 -5.89 7.78
CA LEU A 17 2.22 -7.24 8.31
C LEU A 17 2.20 -7.23 9.84
N LYS A 18 3.18 -6.56 10.46
CA LYS A 18 3.28 -6.46 11.92
C LYS A 18 2.10 -5.73 12.55
N LEU A 19 1.59 -4.67 11.91
CA LEU A 19 0.44 -3.92 12.41
C LEU A 19 -0.86 -4.72 12.29
N LEU A 20 -1.15 -5.28 11.12
CA LEU A 20 -2.41 -5.99 10.89
C LEU A 20 -2.48 -7.33 11.62
N SER A 21 -1.34 -7.97 11.87
CA SER A 21 -1.25 -9.22 12.66
C SER A 21 -1.71 -9.06 14.12
N LYS A 22 -1.84 -7.82 14.63
CA LYS A 22 -2.29 -7.58 16.02
C LYS A 22 -3.75 -7.95 16.26
N ARG A 23 -4.58 -7.91 15.21
CA ARG A 23 -6.04 -8.11 15.30
C ARG A 23 -6.58 -9.11 14.28
N ASN A 24 -5.79 -9.51 13.29
CA ASN A 24 -6.22 -10.40 12.21
C ASN A 24 -5.20 -11.51 11.97
N ILE A 25 -5.64 -12.61 11.35
CA ILE A 25 -4.71 -13.61 10.82
C ILE A 25 -4.09 -13.03 9.56
N VAL A 26 -2.81 -12.68 9.62
CA VAL A 26 -2.08 -12.12 8.48
C VAL A 26 -0.81 -12.91 8.25
N VAL A 27 -0.56 -13.31 7.01
CA VAL A 27 0.66 -13.99 6.58
C VAL A 27 1.42 -13.13 5.57
N GLY A 28 2.75 -13.24 5.59
CA GLY A 28 3.61 -12.60 4.61
C GLY A 28 3.90 -13.52 3.45
N PHE A 29 4.04 -12.96 2.24
CA PHE A 29 4.51 -13.65 1.04
C PHE A 29 5.56 -12.80 0.35
N ASP A 30 6.70 -13.41 0.04
CA ASP A 30 7.79 -12.77 -0.70
C ASP A 30 8.44 -13.80 -1.64
N LEU A 31 9.14 -13.32 -2.67
CA LEU A 31 9.98 -14.18 -3.51
C LEU A 31 11.24 -14.60 -2.75
N ASN A 32 11.75 -13.75 -1.86
CA ASN A 32 12.79 -14.12 -0.92
C ASN A 32 12.16 -14.85 0.28
N HIS A 33 12.29 -16.18 0.28
CA HIS A 33 11.74 -17.04 1.32
C HIS A 33 12.34 -16.80 2.71
N ASP A 34 13.52 -16.21 2.84
CA ASP A 34 14.16 -15.86 4.12
C ASP A 34 13.39 -14.74 4.85
N LEU A 35 12.59 -13.95 4.12
CA LEU A 35 11.75 -12.91 4.68
C LEU A 35 10.42 -13.46 5.25
N MET A 36 10.08 -14.71 4.92
CA MET A 36 8.79 -15.30 5.25
C MET A 36 8.85 -16.12 6.54
N ASP A 37 7.78 -16.02 7.35
CA ASP A 37 7.47 -17.01 8.38
C ASP A 37 6.79 -18.22 7.71
N GLN A 38 7.60 -19.19 7.30
CA GLN A 38 7.15 -20.38 6.55
C GLN A 38 6.16 -21.23 7.35
N ILE A 39 6.40 -21.39 8.65
CA ILE A 39 5.54 -22.18 9.54
C ILE A 39 4.14 -21.56 9.58
N LYS A 40 4.06 -20.24 9.77
CA LYS A 40 2.79 -19.52 9.81
C LYS A 40 2.12 -19.50 8.43
N PHE A 41 2.88 -19.35 7.35
CA PHE A 41 2.36 -19.37 5.99
C PHE A 41 1.69 -20.70 5.67
N GLU A 42 2.37 -21.82 5.93
CA GLU A 42 1.85 -23.18 5.73
C GLU A 42 0.64 -23.48 6.63
N LYS A 43 0.70 -23.11 7.91
CA LYS A 43 -0.41 -23.29 8.87
C LYS A 43 -1.72 -22.70 8.37
N TYR A 44 -1.67 -21.53 7.72
CA TYR A 44 -2.86 -20.83 7.26
C TYR A 44 -3.10 -20.94 5.75
N LYS A 45 -2.35 -21.76 5.00
CA LYS A 45 -2.42 -21.81 3.53
C LYS A 45 -3.83 -22.06 2.97
N ASN A 46 -4.61 -22.93 3.64
CA ASN A 46 -5.96 -23.31 3.23
C ASN A 46 -7.06 -22.33 3.65
N LEU A 47 -6.76 -21.32 4.48
CA LEU A 47 -7.75 -20.29 4.79
C LEU A 47 -8.00 -19.39 3.57
N LYS A 48 -9.29 -19.07 3.33
CA LYS A 48 -9.69 -18.09 2.32
C LYS A 48 -9.03 -16.73 2.59
N THR A 49 -8.56 -16.09 1.52
CA THR A 49 -7.93 -14.77 1.58
C THR A 49 -8.98 -13.66 1.52
N SER A 50 -9.09 -12.85 2.57
CA SER A 50 -9.97 -11.66 2.59
C SER A 50 -9.31 -10.53 1.81
N PHE A 51 -8.20 -9.98 2.29
CA PHE A 51 -7.41 -8.99 1.56
C PHE A 51 -6.06 -9.51 1.10
N LEU A 52 -5.71 -9.18 -0.14
CA LEU A 52 -4.36 -9.28 -0.67
C LEU A 52 -3.75 -7.88 -0.73
N HIS A 53 -2.80 -7.61 0.16
CA HIS A 53 -2.10 -6.34 0.24
C HIS A 53 -0.84 -6.40 -0.61
N ILE A 54 -0.72 -5.49 -1.58
CA ILE A 54 0.39 -5.41 -2.53
C ILE A 54 1.34 -4.30 -2.08
N ALA A 55 2.54 -4.70 -1.65
CA ALA A 55 3.63 -3.82 -1.23
C ALA A 55 4.93 -4.09 -2.02
N ILE A 56 4.80 -4.66 -3.23
CA ILE A 56 5.92 -4.85 -4.18
C ILE A 56 6.17 -3.56 -4.99
N PRO A 57 7.38 -3.33 -5.53
CA PRO A 57 7.69 -2.13 -6.31
C PRO A 57 6.71 -1.87 -7.45
N GLY A 58 6.33 -0.60 -7.65
CA GLY A 58 5.41 -0.15 -8.70
C GLY A 58 6.07 -0.03 -10.07
N THR A 59 6.64 -1.12 -10.58
CA THR A 59 7.27 -1.19 -11.91
C THR A 59 6.21 -1.37 -13.02
N ASP A 60 6.64 -1.30 -14.28
CA ASP A 60 5.74 -1.45 -15.44
C ASP A 60 5.04 -2.82 -15.49
N ASN A 61 5.66 -3.85 -14.89
CA ASN A 61 5.09 -5.20 -14.78
C ASN A 61 4.14 -5.39 -13.59
N LEU A 62 3.84 -4.34 -12.81
CA LEU A 62 3.01 -4.43 -11.60
C LEU A 62 1.65 -5.06 -11.89
N ILE A 63 0.99 -4.67 -12.99
CA ILE A 63 -0.35 -5.17 -13.34
C ILE A 63 -0.31 -6.70 -13.52
N ASP A 64 0.65 -7.20 -14.29
CA ASP A 64 0.77 -8.64 -14.56
C ASP A 64 1.15 -9.43 -13.31
N ASN A 65 2.01 -8.86 -12.47
CA ASN A 65 2.36 -9.44 -11.17
C ASN A 65 1.12 -9.55 -10.27
N VAL A 66 0.30 -8.49 -10.19
CA VAL A 66 -0.95 -8.49 -9.42
C VAL A 66 -1.93 -9.53 -9.98
N LEU A 67 -2.05 -9.68 -11.30
CA LEU A 67 -2.91 -10.69 -11.91
C LEU A 67 -2.45 -12.13 -11.59
N LYS A 68 -1.14 -12.39 -11.60
CA LYS A 68 -0.57 -13.69 -11.19
C LYS A 68 -0.86 -13.97 -9.71
N LEU A 69 -0.69 -12.98 -8.85
CA LEU A 69 -0.97 -13.10 -7.41
C LEU A 69 -2.47 -13.27 -7.13
N TYR A 70 -3.34 -12.58 -7.87
CA TYR A 70 -4.79 -12.78 -7.83
C TYR A 70 -5.17 -14.23 -8.15
N LYS A 71 -4.64 -14.78 -9.25
CA LYS A 71 -4.87 -16.19 -9.63
C LYS A 71 -4.37 -17.16 -8.55
N LYS A 72 -3.21 -16.88 -7.94
CA LYS A 72 -2.60 -17.71 -6.90
C LYS A 72 -3.39 -17.72 -5.59
N PHE A 73 -3.85 -16.56 -5.13
CA PHE A 73 -4.40 -16.40 -3.78
C PHE A 73 -5.91 -16.24 -3.71
N GLN A 74 -6.57 -16.00 -4.85
CA GLN A 74 -8.01 -15.84 -5.00
C GLN A 74 -8.65 -14.97 -3.89
N PRO A 75 -8.14 -13.74 -3.66
CA PRO A 75 -8.63 -12.89 -2.59
C PRO A 75 -10.04 -12.36 -2.84
N GLU A 76 -10.69 -11.87 -1.79
CA GLU A 76 -11.97 -11.15 -1.93
C GLU A 76 -11.79 -9.66 -2.27
N CYS A 77 -10.62 -9.09 -1.97
CA CYS A 77 -10.26 -7.71 -2.29
C CYS A 77 -8.73 -7.56 -2.40
N ILE A 78 -8.27 -6.67 -3.27
CA ILE A 78 -6.85 -6.29 -3.39
C ILE A 78 -6.66 -4.88 -2.83
N VAL A 79 -5.58 -4.66 -2.09
CA VAL A 79 -5.17 -3.32 -1.61
C VAL A 79 -3.76 -3.02 -2.10
N ILE A 80 -3.57 -1.93 -2.84
CA ILE A 80 -2.25 -1.52 -3.33
C ILE A 80 -1.67 -0.45 -2.41
N HIS A 81 -0.48 -0.71 -1.86
CA HIS A 81 0.26 0.20 -0.97
C HIS A 81 1.46 0.88 -1.63
N SER A 82 1.90 0.33 -2.75
CA SER A 82 3.00 0.85 -3.56
C SER A 82 2.63 2.18 -4.20
N THR A 83 3.63 3.01 -4.50
CA THR A 83 3.46 4.13 -5.42
C THR A 83 3.24 3.57 -6.83
N ILE A 84 2.20 4.02 -7.53
CA ILE A 84 1.83 3.54 -8.88
C ILE A 84 1.59 4.71 -9.83
N ARG A 85 1.72 4.46 -11.14
CA ARG A 85 1.41 5.45 -12.19
C ARG A 85 -0.09 5.79 -12.19
N PRO A 86 -0.49 7.02 -12.56
CA PRO A 86 -1.91 7.36 -12.72
C PRO A 86 -2.63 6.43 -13.72
N GLY A 87 -3.87 6.10 -13.42
CA GLY A 87 -4.73 5.17 -14.16
C GLY A 87 -4.45 3.69 -13.91
N THR A 88 -3.50 3.34 -13.04
CA THR A 88 -3.15 1.93 -12.76
C THR A 88 -4.28 1.19 -12.07
N THR A 89 -4.92 1.82 -11.08
CA THR A 89 -6.03 1.22 -10.31
C THR A 89 -7.22 0.91 -11.21
N GLU A 90 -7.62 1.83 -12.10
CA GLU A 90 -8.71 1.62 -13.06
C GLU A 90 -8.37 0.53 -14.07
N LYS A 91 -7.13 0.51 -14.61
CA LYS A 91 -6.67 -0.56 -15.51
C LYS A 91 -6.73 -1.93 -14.83
N LEU A 92 -6.38 -2.03 -13.55
CA LEU A 92 -6.49 -3.26 -12.78
C LEU A 92 -7.94 -3.65 -12.51
N GLN A 93 -8.78 -2.69 -12.12
CA GLN A 93 -10.19 -2.95 -11.82
C GLN A 93 -10.93 -3.54 -13.02
N LYS A 94 -10.64 -3.07 -14.25
CA LYS A 94 -11.22 -3.62 -15.50
C LYS A 94 -10.83 -5.07 -15.78
N LYS A 95 -9.70 -5.55 -15.25
CA LYS A 95 -9.18 -6.90 -15.50
C LYS A 95 -9.54 -7.91 -14.40
N ILE A 96 -10.09 -7.46 -13.27
CA ILE A 96 -10.28 -8.28 -12.08
C ILE A 96 -11.73 -8.16 -11.56
N PRO A 97 -12.46 -9.27 -11.35
CA PRO A 97 -13.87 -9.25 -10.93
C PRO A 97 -14.06 -9.07 -9.41
N ILE A 98 -13.07 -8.55 -8.70
CA ILE A 98 -13.12 -8.24 -7.26
C ILE A 98 -12.71 -6.77 -7.05
N PRO A 99 -13.10 -6.14 -5.93
CA PRO A 99 -12.74 -4.76 -5.65
C PRO A 99 -11.23 -4.57 -5.48
N VAL A 100 -10.69 -3.53 -6.12
CA VAL A 100 -9.31 -3.05 -5.95
C VAL A 100 -9.33 -1.72 -5.22
N ILE A 101 -8.63 -1.66 -4.08
CA ILE A 101 -8.40 -0.45 -3.29
C ILE A 101 -6.99 0.05 -3.57
N TYR A 102 -6.85 1.34 -3.84
CA TYR A 102 -5.55 1.99 -3.80
C TYR A 102 -5.40 2.77 -2.50
N SER A 103 -4.30 2.54 -1.78
CA SER A 103 -3.98 3.19 -0.52
C SER A 103 -2.48 3.21 -0.29
N ALA A 104 -1.80 4.06 -1.04
CA ALA A 104 -0.36 4.23 -0.95
C ALA A 104 0.11 4.53 0.48
N THR A 105 1.32 4.10 0.79
CA THR A 105 1.95 4.36 2.10
C THR A 105 2.66 5.70 2.11
N ARG A 106 2.63 6.35 3.27
CA ARG A 106 3.29 7.63 3.56
C ARG A 106 4.08 7.48 4.86
N GLY A 107 5.22 8.15 4.95
CA GLY A 107 6.08 8.11 6.13
C GLY A 107 7.51 7.72 5.81
N VAL A 108 8.34 7.78 6.85
CA VAL A 108 9.77 7.45 6.81
C VAL A 108 9.94 5.98 7.18
N HIS A 109 10.68 5.21 6.37
CA HIS A 109 10.87 3.76 6.56
C HIS A 109 11.29 3.39 7.99
N LYS A 110 12.30 4.08 8.54
CA LYS A 110 12.83 3.86 9.90
C LYS A 110 11.79 3.93 11.02
N ARG A 111 10.66 4.63 10.81
CA ARG A 111 9.57 4.78 11.79
C ARG A 111 8.19 4.47 11.20
N MET A 112 8.14 3.60 10.19
CA MET A 112 6.94 3.34 9.39
C MET A 112 5.72 2.92 10.23
N ILE A 113 5.92 2.14 11.30
CA ILE A 113 4.83 1.73 12.21
C ILE A 113 4.19 2.93 12.91
N TYR A 114 5.01 3.90 13.32
CA TYR A 114 4.55 5.13 13.95
C TYR A 114 3.84 6.02 12.92
N ASP A 115 4.46 6.24 11.76
CA ASP A 115 3.92 7.11 10.71
C ASP A 115 2.59 6.59 10.13
N LEU A 116 2.44 5.26 9.99
CA LEU A 116 1.17 4.63 9.57
C LEU A 116 0.01 4.90 10.54
N LYS A 117 0.29 5.14 11.82
CA LYS A 117 -0.71 5.50 12.83
C LYS A 117 -0.90 7.02 12.96
N ARG A 118 0.16 7.79 12.75
CA ARG A 118 0.18 9.25 12.85
C ARG A 118 -0.60 9.89 11.71
N TYR A 119 -0.28 9.52 10.47
CA TYR A 119 -0.85 10.15 9.28
C TYR A 119 -2.15 9.47 8.85
N THR A 120 -3.09 10.28 8.38
CA THR A 120 -4.31 9.75 7.75
C THR A 120 -3.93 8.97 6.50
N LYS A 121 -4.27 7.68 6.49
CA LYS A 121 -4.10 6.80 5.35
C LYS A 121 -5.27 6.99 4.38
N PHE A 122 -5.01 7.74 3.32
CA PHE A 122 -5.98 7.93 2.26
C PHE A 122 -6.16 6.63 1.47
N PHE A 123 -7.39 6.35 1.07
CA PHE A 123 -7.68 5.22 0.20
C PHE A 123 -8.78 5.57 -0.79
N VAL A 124 -8.85 4.81 -1.87
CA VAL A 124 -9.85 4.97 -2.91
C VAL A 124 -10.18 3.63 -3.54
N ILE A 125 -11.37 3.54 -4.09
CA ILE A 125 -11.87 2.39 -4.82
C ILE A 125 -12.59 2.93 -6.06
N SER A 126 -12.41 2.29 -7.20
CA SER A 126 -13.10 2.68 -8.43
C SER A 126 -14.60 2.70 -8.22
N ALA A 127 -15.29 3.65 -8.88
CA ALA A 127 -16.75 3.67 -8.91
C ALA A 127 -17.33 2.39 -9.55
N SER A 128 -16.61 1.79 -10.49
CA SER A 128 -16.98 0.55 -11.18
C SER A 128 -16.69 -0.73 -10.37
N ALA A 129 -16.04 -0.61 -9.20
CA ALA A 129 -15.60 -1.76 -8.44
C ALA A 129 -16.77 -2.58 -7.89
N PRO A 130 -16.79 -3.92 -8.08
CA PRO A 130 -17.81 -4.77 -7.51
C PRO A 130 -17.71 -4.77 -5.99
N ARG A 131 -18.85 -4.88 -5.29
CA ARG A 131 -18.90 -4.95 -3.81
C ARG A 131 -18.15 -3.79 -3.11
N SER A 132 -18.08 -2.60 -3.74
CA SER A 132 -17.27 -1.47 -3.26
C SER A 132 -17.63 -0.98 -1.84
N LYS A 133 -18.92 -1.01 -1.48
CA LYS A 133 -19.41 -0.69 -0.12
C LYS A 133 -18.85 -1.65 0.93
N TRP A 134 -18.88 -2.96 0.65
CA TRP A 134 -18.32 -3.98 1.54
C TRP A 134 -16.80 -3.81 1.68
N ALA A 135 -16.08 -3.68 0.56
CA ALA A 135 -14.63 -3.55 0.57
C ALA A 135 -14.18 -2.30 1.34
N SER A 136 -14.81 -1.15 1.09
CA SER A 136 -14.53 0.10 1.79
C SER A 136 -14.78 -0.02 3.29
N SER A 137 -15.96 -0.53 3.68
CA SER A 137 -16.35 -0.63 5.09
C SER A 137 -15.44 -1.60 5.85
N ARG A 138 -15.13 -2.74 5.24
CA ARG A 138 -14.23 -3.73 5.83
C ARG A 138 -12.80 -3.20 5.94
N TYR A 139 -12.29 -2.54 4.91
CA TYR A 139 -10.96 -1.91 4.93
C TYR A 139 -10.83 -0.88 6.06
N VAL A 140 -11.81 0.04 6.16
CA VAL A 140 -11.85 1.05 7.22
C VAL A 140 -11.86 0.40 8.60
N LYS A 141 -12.67 -0.65 8.80
CA LYS A 141 -12.73 -1.39 10.07
C LYS A 141 -11.37 -2.01 10.43
N VAL A 142 -10.76 -2.77 9.49
CA VAL A 142 -9.44 -3.41 9.71
C VAL A 142 -8.38 -2.39 10.10
N MET A 143 -8.31 -1.27 9.38
CA MET A 143 -7.34 -0.22 9.64
C MET A 143 -7.59 0.45 11.00
N LYS A 144 -8.85 0.76 11.32
CA LYS A 144 -9.25 1.36 12.61
C LYS A 144 -8.89 0.45 13.79
N ASP A 145 -9.14 -0.85 13.70
CA ASP A 145 -8.83 -1.84 14.74
C ASP A 145 -7.31 -1.90 15.03
N CYS A 146 -6.48 -1.52 14.06
CA CYS A 146 -5.03 -1.44 14.17
C CYS A 146 -4.51 -0.04 14.55
N GLY A 147 -5.41 0.92 14.80
CA GLY A 147 -5.08 2.31 15.15
C GLY A 147 -4.67 3.18 13.97
N ILE A 148 -5.04 2.81 12.74
CA ILE A 148 -4.75 3.56 11.52
C ILE A 148 -5.98 4.39 11.15
N LYS A 149 -5.79 5.71 11.09
CA LYS A 149 -6.83 6.65 10.63
C LYS A 149 -6.96 6.56 9.12
N THR A 150 -8.17 6.43 8.59
CA THR A 150 -8.41 6.36 7.15
C THR A 150 -9.33 7.46 6.66
N LYS A 151 -9.14 7.89 5.42
CA LYS A 151 -10.05 8.82 4.72
C LYS A 151 -10.22 8.38 3.27
N LYS A 152 -11.47 8.25 2.83
CA LYS A 152 -11.80 7.84 1.47
C LYS A 152 -11.71 9.04 0.52
N MET A 153 -11.10 8.85 -0.65
CA MET A 153 -11.08 9.81 -1.76
C MET A 153 -12.15 9.44 -2.82
N SER A 154 -12.46 10.37 -3.70
CA SER A 154 -13.52 10.24 -4.71
C SER A 154 -13.12 9.41 -5.92
N ASN A 155 -11.94 9.66 -6.52
CA ASN A 155 -11.49 8.97 -7.74
C ASN A 155 -10.05 8.43 -7.60
N PRO A 156 -9.72 7.30 -8.26
CA PRO A 156 -8.39 6.71 -8.16
C PRO A 156 -7.25 7.59 -8.65
N GLU A 157 -7.39 8.21 -9.82
CA GLU A 157 -6.37 9.05 -10.45
C GLU A 157 -5.92 10.20 -9.54
N THR A 158 -6.85 10.82 -8.79
CA THR A 158 -6.56 11.89 -7.83
C THR A 158 -5.63 11.40 -6.75
N LEU A 159 -5.87 10.21 -6.17
CA LEU A 159 -5.01 9.71 -5.10
C LEU A 159 -3.66 9.23 -5.65
N GLU A 160 -3.64 8.65 -6.85
CA GLU A 160 -2.40 8.25 -7.53
C GLU A 160 -1.50 9.46 -7.82
N LEU A 161 -2.09 10.52 -8.39
CA LEU A 161 -1.41 11.80 -8.61
C LEU A 161 -1.00 12.47 -7.30
N ALA A 162 -1.87 12.49 -6.29
CA ALA A 162 -1.54 13.09 -4.99
C ALA A 162 -0.33 12.38 -4.35
N LYS A 163 -0.20 11.06 -4.51
CA LYS A 163 0.99 10.35 -4.02
C LYS A 163 2.26 10.80 -4.75
N ILE A 164 2.20 11.00 -6.06
CA ILE A 164 3.37 11.40 -6.86
C ILE A 164 3.70 12.88 -6.63
N ILE A 165 2.74 13.77 -6.90
CA ILE A 165 2.94 15.22 -6.90
C ILE A 165 3.13 15.74 -5.48
N CYS A 166 2.20 15.41 -4.57
CA CYS A 166 2.16 16.04 -3.25
C CYS A 166 3.10 15.37 -2.24
N ASP A 167 3.27 14.04 -2.29
CA ASP A 167 4.12 13.36 -1.30
C ASP A 167 5.58 13.25 -1.78
N THR A 168 5.83 12.89 -3.04
CA THR A 168 7.20 12.59 -3.51
C THR A 168 7.85 13.74 -4.26
N SER A 169 7.22 14.30 -5.29
CA SER A 169 7.81 15.34 -6.12
C SER A 169 7.96 16.66 -5.36
N TYR A 170 6.96 17.03 -4.57
CA TYR A 170 7.03 18.22 -3.72
C TYR A 170 8.20 18.13 -2.71
N LEU A 171 8.37 16.98 -2.04
CA LEU A 171 9.49 16.79 -1.13
C LEU A 171 10.84 16.86 -1.88
N GLY A 172 10.93 16.25 -3.06
CA GLY A 172 12.13 16.34 -3.90
C GLY A 172 12.47 17.79 -4.28
N TRP A 173 11.46 18.60 -4.59
CA TRP A 173 11.66 20.02 -4.89
C TRP A 173 12.18 20.80 -3.68
N LEU A 174 11.65 20.56 -2.48
CA LEU A 174 12.13 21.20 -1.26
C LEU A 174 13.59 20.85 -0.96
N VAL A 175 13.98 19.59 -1.18
CA VAL A 175 15.38 19.15 -1.01
C VAL A 175 16.29 19.85 -2.02
N ASN A 176 15.91 19.89 -3.30
CA ASN A 176 16.69 20.57 -4.32
C ASN A 176 16.84 22.06 -4.03
N TYR A 177 15.75 22.72 -3.64
CA TYR A 177 15.78 24.13 -3.28
C TYR A 177 16.74 24.39 -2.11
N ALA A 178 16.66 23.58 -1.05
CA ALA A 178 17.57 23.70 0.10
C ALA A 178 19.04 23.50 -0.30
N GLN A 179 19.33 22.55 -1.20
CA GLN A 179 20.69 22.33 -1.71
C GLN A 179 21.21 23.52 -2.52
N LEU A 180 20.39 24.09 -3.40
CA LEU A 180 20.74 25.27 -4.20
C LEU A 180 20.97 26.49 -3.30
N SER A 181 20.09 26.74 -2.32
CA SER A 181 20.25 27.81 -1.34
C SER A 181 21.55 27.66 -0.54
N ASN A 182 21.88 26.44 -0.12
CA ASN A 182 23.12 26.16 0.60
C ASN A 182 24.37 26.41 -0.25
N MET A 183 24.33 26.11 -1.56
CA MET A 183 25.44 26.44 -2.47
C MET A 183 25.69 27.95 -2.54
N ILE A 184 24.62 28.75 -2.62
CA ILE A 184 24.70 30.21 -2.62
C ILE A 184 25.21 30.71 -1.26
N ALA A 185 24.70 30.17 -0.15
CA ALA A 185 25.13 30.57 1.18
C ALA A 185 26.65 30.37 1.38
N ILE A 186 27.18 29.23 0.95
CA ILE A 186 28.62 28.93 0.97
C ILE A 186 29.42 29.94 0.11
N GLU A 187 28.93 30.27 -1.09
CA GLU A 187 29.60 31.23 -1.99
C GLU A 187 29.78 32.62 -1.34
N TYR A 188 28.80 33.06 -0.54
CA TYR A 188 28.82 34.36 0.12
C TYR A 188 29.32 34.31 1.58
N GLY A 189 29.73 33.14 2.08
CA GLY A 189 30.22 32.97 3.46
C GLY A 189 29.16 33.24 4.53
N VAL A 190 27.89 32.93 4.23
CA VAL A 190 26.74 33.10 5.13
C VAL A 190 26.12 31.75 5.53
N ASP A 191 25.29 31.74 6.57
CA ASP A 191 24.52 30.57 7.07
C ASP A 191 23.02 30.76 6.81
#